data_AF-A0A1E4EVM8-F1
#
_entry.id   AF-A0A1E4EVM8-F1
#
_cell.length_a   1.000
_cell.length_b   1.000
_cell.length_c   1.000
_cell.angle_alpha   90.00
_cell.angle_beta   90.00
_cell.angle_gamma   90.00
#
_symmetry.space_group_name_H-M   'P 1'
#
loop_
_entity.id
_entity.type
_entity.pdbx_description
1 polymer ?
#
loop_
_entity_poly.entity_id
_entity_poly.type
_entity_poly.pdbx_seq_one_letter_code
_entity_poly.pdbx_strand_id
1 'polypeptide(L)'
;MPPPAQGGAALVDGTYDLRAEACGDPASETRLTLAGQSWRFYEARCTRGAVGADGSLTLSCSSEGMTDSRAVTAVMEGAALRVTDAGGARLYQRCPG
;
A
#
# COMPACT_ATOMS: atom_id res chain seq x y z
N MET A 1 -15.79 16.65 -17.82
CA MET A 1 -14.78 15.57 -17.66
C MET A 1 -13.89 16.00 -16.51
N PRO A 2 -13.91 15.33 -15.35
CA PRO A 2 -12.97 15.69 -14.28
C PRO A 2 -11.53 15.43 -14.77
N PRO A 3 -10.55 16.27 -14.40
CA PRO A 3 -9.16 16.07 -14.81
C PRO A 3 -8.65 14.74 -14.22
N PRO A 4 -7.76 14.01 -14.93
CA PRO A 4 -7.06 12.90 -14.31
C PRO A 4 -6.26 13.48 -13.14
N ALA A 5 -6.52 12.98 -11.94
CA ALA A 5 -5.75 13.33 -10.74
C ALA A 5 -4.33 12.75 -10.86
N GLN A 6 -3.53 13.31 -11.77
CA GLN A 6 -2.14 12.97 -12.02
C GLN A 6 -1.27 13.98 -11.28
N GLY A 7 -1.28 13.88 -9.95
CA GLY A 7 -0.47 14.75 -9.10
C GLY A 7 -0.10 14.15 -7.76
N GLY A 8 -0.57 12.95 -7.42
CA GLY A 8 -0.11 12.18 -6.27
C GLY A 8 1.09 11.34 -6.66
N ALA A 9 2.11 11.28 -5.80
CA ALA A 9 3.30 10.45 -5.98
C ALA A 9 2.92 9.08 -6.57
N ALA A 10 3.47 8.76 -7.74
CA ALA A 10 3.11 7.54 -8.44
C ALA A 10 3.60 6.33 -7.64
N LEU A 11 2.68 5.70 -6.91
CA LEU A 11 2.92 4.42 -6.26
C LEU A 11 3.25 3.37 -7.32
N VAL A 12 4.29 2.60 -7.09
CA VAL A 12 4.74 1.60 -8.05
C VAL A 12 4.12 0.26 -7.71
N ASP A 13 3.56 -0.40 -8.71
CA ASP A 13 3.02 -1.75 -8.55
C ASP A 13 4.15 -2.76 -8.27
N GLY A 14 3.84 -3.77 -7.46
CA GLY A 14 4.80 -4.80 -7.06
C GLY A 14 4.50 -5.42 -5.71
N THR A 15 5.37 -6.35 -5.32
CA THR A 15 5.36 -6.97 -4.00
C THR A 15 6.37 -6.28 -3.10
N TYR A 16 5.94 -5.98 -1.90
CA TYR A 16 6.71 -5.33 -0.85
C TYR A 16 6.56 -6.11 0.45
N ASP A 17 7.52 -5.97 1.34
CA ASP A 17 7.50 -6.62 2.66
C ASP A 17 8.22 -5.75 3.70
N LEU A 18 7.80 -5.78 4.96
CA LEU A 18 8.55 -5.12 6.04
C LEU A 18 9.88 -5.83 6.34
N ARG A 19 9.96 -7.12 6.01
CA ARG A 19 11.15 -7.95 6.20
C ARG A 19 11.74 -8.29 4.84
N ALA A 20 12.85 -7.64 4.47
CA ALA A 20 13.52 -7.91 3.19
C ALA A 20 13.92 -9.38 3.04
N GLU A 21 14.29 -10.04 4.14
CA GLU A 21 14.60 -11.48 4.18
C GLU A 21 13.38 -12.40 3.90
N ALA A 22 12.16 -11.90 4.10
CA ALA A 22 10.92 -12.64 3.83
C ALA A 22 10.44 -12.43 2.39
N CYS A 23 11.13 -11.61 1.59
CA CYS A 23 10.84 -11.48 0.18
C CYS A 23 11.04 -12.81 -0.54
N GLY A 24 9.95 -13.32 -1.13
CA GLY A 24 9.87 -14.65 -1.73
C GLY A 24 9.00 -15.61 -0.93
N ASP A 25 8.84 -15.40 0.38
CA ASP A 25 7.97 -16.23 1.22
C ASP A 25 6.49 -15.82 1.06
N PRO A 26 5.63 -16.70 0.50
CA PRO A 26 4.23 -16.39 0.25
C PRO A 26 3.39 -16.32 1.53
N ALA A 27 3.89 -16.84 2.64
CA ALA A 27 3.24 -16.85 3.95
C ALA A 27 3.68 -15.67 4.83
N SER A 28 4.53 -14.77 4.33
CA SER A 28 4.98 -13.60 5.08
C SER A 28 3.80 -12.75 5.51
N GLU A 29 3.61 -12.66 6.82
CA GLU A 29 2.51 -11.93 7.46
C GLU A 29 2.62 -10.41 7.21
N THR A 30 3.81 -9.93 6.86
CA THR A 30 4.10 -8.52 6.56
C THR A 30 4.11 -8.19 5.08
N ARG A 31 3.72 -9.14 4.22
CA ARG A 31 3.66 -8.95 2.78
C ARG A 31 2.56 -7.97 2.38
N LEU A 32 2.89 -7.10 1.43
CA LEU A 32 2.01 -6.15 0.78
C LEU A 32 2.17 -6.23 -0.74
N THR A 33 1.09 -6.46 -1.48
CA THR A 33 1.09 -6.42 -2.96
C THR A 33 0.25 -5.26 -3.46
N LEU A 34 0.85 -4.42 -4.30
CA LEU A 34 0.18 -3.31 -4.99
C LEU A 34 -0.06 -3.71 -6.46
N ALA A 35 -1.31 -3.57 -6.90
CA ALA A 35 -1.73 -3.76 -8.28
C ALA A 35 -2.81 -2.72 -8.66
N GLY A 36 -2.38 -1.60 -9.22
CA GLY A 36 -3.22 -0.45 -9.55
C GLY A 36 -3.87 0.14 -8.31
N GLN A 37 -5.18 -0.07 -8.17
CA GLN A 37 -5.96 0.35 -7.00
C GLN A 37 -6.08 -0.75 -5.94
N SER A 38 -5.74 -2.00 -6.28
CA SER A 38 -5.81 -3.13 -5.36
C SER A 38 -4.56 -3.20 -4.50
N TRP A 39 -4.77 -3.22 -3.18
CA TRP A 39 -3.73 -3.40 -2.18
C TRP A 39 -4.05 -4.68 -1.42
N ARG A 40 -3.12 -5.62 -1.40
CA ARG A 40 -3.32 -6.89 -0.70
C ARG A 40 -2.29 -7.02 0.41
N PHE A 41 -2.78 -6.88 1.63
CA PHE A 41 -2.06 -7.27 2.83
C PHE A 41 -2.26 -8.77 3.06
N TYR A 42 -1.45 -9.37 3.92
CA TYR A 42 -1.61 -10.77 4.31
C TYR A 42 -3.03 -11.05 4.85
N GLU A 43 -3.50 -10.22 5.79
CA GLU A 43 -4.77 -10.42 6.50
C GLU A 43 -5.97 -9.70 5.87
N ALA A 44 -5.75 -8.81 4.90
CA ALA A 44 -6.80 -7.94 4.39
C ALA A 44 -6.60 -7.59 2.91
N ARG A 45 -7.72 -7.49 2.20
CA ARG A 45 -7.75 -6.94 0.84
C ARG A 45 -8.32 -5.53 0.89
N CYS A 46 -7.52 -4.57 0.44
CA CYS A 46 -7.89 -3.17 0.42
C CYS A 46 -7.97 -2.62 -1.01
N THR A 47 -8.81 -1.62 -1.20
CA THR A 47 -8.83 -0.80 -2.41
C THR A 47 -8.44 0.61 -2.00
N ARG A 48 -7.45 1.20 -2.68
CA ARG A 48 -7.10 2.60 -2.47
C ARG A 48 -8.05 3.53 -3.21
N GLY A 49 -8.38 4.65 -2.57
CA GLY A 49 -8.98 5.81 -3.21
C GLY A 49 -7.95 6.62 -3.99
N ALA A 50 -8.36 7.84 -4.35
CA ALA A 50 -7.47 8.81 -4.99
C ALA A 50 -6.27 9.15 -4.09
N VAL A 51 -5.10 9.31 -4.70
CA VAL A 51 -3.87 9.71 -4.01
C VAL A 51 -3.70 11.21 -4.13
N GLY A 52 -3.65 11.90 -2.99
CA GLY A 52 -3.35 13.32 -2.91
C GLY A 52 -1.89 13.63 -3.25
N ALA A 53 -1.58 14.90 -3.49
CA ALA A 53 -0.24 15.35 -3.87
C ALA A 53 0.86 14.95 -2.86
N ASP A 54 0.49 14.92 -1.58
CA ASP A 54 1.35 14.53 -0.45
C ASP A 54 1.47 12.99 -0.27
N GLY A 55 0.80 12.19 -1.09
CA GLY A 55 0.72 10.73 -0.92
C GLY A 55 -0.40 10.26 0.02
N SER A 56 -1.15 11.20 0.61
CA SER A 56 -2.35 10.92 1.41
C SER A 56 -3.43 10.21 0.58
N LEU A 57 -3.96 9.10 1.08
CA LEU A 57 -4.99 8.30 0.43
C LEU A 57 -5.86 7.56 1.47
N THR A 58 -7.05 7.13 1.06
CA THR A 58 -7.90 6.26 1.90
C THR A 58 -7.81 4.83 1.39
N LEU A 59 -7.60 3.86 2.29
CA LEU A 59 -7.70 2.44 2.00
C LEU A 59 -9.03 1.92 2.54
N SER A 60 -9.88 1.38 1.67
CA SER A 60 -11.06 0.62 2.06
C SER A 60 -10.72 -0.86 2.08
N CYS A 61 -10.57 -1.41 3.27
CA CYS A 61 -10.15 -2.78 3.51
C CYS A 61 -11.35 -3.67 3.85
N SER A 62 -11.50 -4.78 3.14
CA SER A 62 -12.48 -5.82 3.45
C SER A 62 -11.77 -6.99 4.13
N SER A 63 -12.16 -7.30 5.36
CA SER A 63 -11.73 -8.49 6.10
C SER A 63 -12.93 -9.12 6.80
N GLU A 64 -13.09 -10.44 6.68
CA GLU A 64 -14.13 -11.24 7.35
C GLU A 64 -15.55 -10.64 7.31
N GLY A 65 -15.96 -10.11 6.15
CA GLY A 65 -17.29 -9.54 5.95
C GLY A 65 -17.49 -8.12 6.49
N MET A 66 -16.48 -7.53 7.12
CA MET A 66 -16.46 -6.12 7.50
C MET A 66 -15.62 -5.31 6.51
N THR A 67 -16.12 -4.13 6.15
CA THR A 67 -15.37 -3.15 5.36
C THR A 67 -15.06 -1.96 6.24
N ASP A 68 -13.77 -1.73 6.48
CA ASP A 68 -13.26 -0.58 7.22
C ASP A 68 -12.51 0.37 6.27
N SER A 69 -12.53 1.67 6.56
CA SER A 69 -11.81 2.67 5.79
C SER A 69 -10.79 3.37 6.67
N ARG A 70 -9.51 3.27 6.29
CA ARG A 70 -8.42 3.93 7.00
C ARG A 70 -7.73 4.97 6.12
N ALA A 71 -7.47 6.13 6.70
CA ALA A 71 -6.64 7.15 6.08
C ALA A 71 -5.16 6.79 6.29
N VAL A 72 -4.37 6.83 5.22
CA VAL A 72 -2.93 6.58 5.25
C VAL A 72 -2.20 7.57 4.34
N THR A 73 -0.92 7.76 4.58
CA THR A 73 -0.03 8.45 3.65
C THR A 73 0.96 7.44 3.08
N ALA A 74 0.99 7.30 1.77
CA ALA A 74 1.85 6.37 1.06
C ALA A 74 2.81 7.13 0.13
N VAL A 75 4.10 6.98 0.38
CA VAL A 75 5.17 7.68 -0.35
C VAL A 75 6.24 6.66 -0.76
N MET A 76 6.73 6.79 -1.99
CA MET A 76 7.87 6.01 -2.46
C MET A 76 9.17 6.65 -1.96
N GLU A 77 9.95 5.89 -1.20
CA GLU A 77 11.30 6.25 -0.72
C GLU A 77 12.32 5.41 -1.49
N GLY A 78 12.72 5.90 -2.67
CA GLY A 78 13.51 5.12 -3.62
C GLY A 78 12.73 3.91 -4.15
N ALA A 79 13.20 2.70 -3.86
CA ALA A 79 12.49 1.46 -4.21
C ALA A 79 11.53 1.01 -3.09
N ALA A 80 11.63 1.57 -1.88
CA ALA A 80 10.79 1.20 -0.76
C ALA A 80 9.48 2.00 -0.75
N LEU A 81 8.44 1.42 -0.17
CA LEU A 81 7.15 2.06 0.05
C LEU A 81 7.00 2.39 1.54
N ARG A 82 6.96 3.68 1.87
CA ARG A 82 6.62 4.14 3.22
C ARG A 82 5.12 4.34 3.33
N VAL A 83 4.48 3.60 4.23
CA VAL A 83 3.06 3.75 4.57
C VAL A 83 2.97 4.26 6.00
N THR A 84 2.31 5.39 6.19
CA THR A 84 2.06 5.99 7.51
C THR A 84 0.57 5.96 7.79
N ASP A 85 0.17 5.39 8.93
CA ASP A 85 -1.20 5.39 9.41
C ASP A 85 -1.25 5.81 10.89
N ALA A 86 -2.42 5.70 11.53
CA ALA A 86 -2.59 6.00 12.96
C ALA A 86 -1.64 5.19 13.87
N GLY A 87 -1.26 3.98 13.46
CA GLY A 87 -0.29 3.13 14.15
C GLY A 87 1.18 3.47 13.90
N GLY A 88 1.49 4.49 13.09
CA GLY A 88 2.84 4.95 12.80
C GLY A 88 3.30 4.69 11.37
N ALA A 89 4.58 4.93 11.11
CA ALA A 89 5.20 4.76 9.79
C ALA A 89 5.85 3.38 9.66
N ARG A 90 5.57 2.71 8.54
CA ARG A 90 6.09 1.40 8.16
C ARG A 90 6.78 1.51 6.81
N LEU A 91 8.01 1.01 6.71
CA LEU A 91 8.80 1.07 5.48
C LEU A 91 8.89 -0.32 4.84
N TYR A 92 8.04 -0.57 3.85
CA TYR A 92 8.03 -1.82 3.11
C TYR A 92 9.12 -1.82 2.04
N GLN A 93 10.03 -2.77 2.11
CA GLN A 93 11.06 -2.99 1.10
C GLN A 93 10.44 -3.67 -0.11
N ARG A 94 10.79 -3.21 -1.32
CA ARG A 94 10.35 -3.90 -2.54
C ARG A 94 11.08 -5.22 -2.67
N CYS A 95 10.31 -6.28 -2.89
CA CYS A 95 10.86 -7.59 -3.13
C CYS A 95 11.41 -7.68 -4.56
N PRO A 96 12.58 -8.35 -4.76
CA PRO A 96 13.03 -8.69 -6.09
C PRO A 96 12.00 -9.62 -6.74
N GLY A 97 11.59 -9.26 -7.97
CA GLY A 97 10.64 -10.02 -8.78
C GLY A 97 11.32 -11.02 -9.69
#